data_AF-A0A6J4M9F9-F1
#
_entry.id   AF-A0A6J4M9F9-F1
#
_cell.length_a   1.000
_cell.length_b   1.000
_cell.length_c   1.000
_cell.angle_alpha   90.00
_cell.angle_beta   90.00
_cell.angle_gamma   90.00
#
_symmetry.space_group_name_H-M   'P 1'
#
loop_
_entity.id
_entity.type
_entity.pdbx_description
1 polymer ?
#
loop_
_entity_poly.entity_id
_entity_poly.type
_entity_poly.pdbx_seq_one_letter_code
_entity_poly.pdbx_strand_id
1 'polypeptide(L)'
;MDPALCDVIVPCRDEGPALPALFERLDRLPRDFRILVVDNGSSDDTAAVARGLGAVVVHEPLAGYGAAVHAGVLAATAPLVAVIDGDGSLDPAELVGLRDRVLAGATMAVGRRRPKSAGVWPWHARA
;
A
#
# COMPACT_ATOMS: atom_id res chain seq x y z
N MET A 1 9.54 3.87 -21.12
CA MET A 1 8.57 3.32 -20.17
C MET A 1 7.55 4.41 -19.93
N ASP A 2 6.27 4.13 -20.15
CA ASP A 2 5.24 5.10 -19.78
C ASP A 2 5.33 5.35 -18.26
N PRO A 3 5.21 6.60 -17.81
CA PRO A 3 5.22 6.91 -16.38
C PRO A 3 4.07 6.18 -15.68
N ALA A 4 4.32 5.69 -14.47
CA ALA A 4 3.27 5.09 -13.65
C ALA A 4 2.12 6.10 -13.43
N LEU A 5 0.88 5.61 -13.52
CA LEU A 5 -0.32 6.40 -13.26
C LEU A 5 -0.64 6.47 -11.76
N CYS A 6 -0.25 5.44 -11.00
CA CYS A 6 -0.50 5.37 -9.57
C CYS A 6 0.71 4.87 -8.78
N ASP A 7 1.15 5.63 -7.78
CA ASP A 7 2.11 5.19 -6.78
C ASP A 7 1.37 4.56 -5.60
N VAL A 8 1.73 3.33 -5.25
CA VAL A 8 1.20 2.60 -4.09
C VAL A 8 2.21 2.67 -2.96
N ILE A 9 1.86 3.41 -1.91
CA ILE A 9 2.65 3.52 -0.69
C ILE A 9 2.33 2.32 0.20
N VAL A 10 3.38 1.60 0.58
CA VAL A 10 3.35 0.49 1.53
C VAL A 10 4.25 0.86 2.72
N PRO A 11 3.70 1.37 3.83
CA PRO A 11 4.45 1.59 5.05
C PRO A 11 4.91 0.25 5.64
N CYS A 12 6.19 0.11 5.95
CA CYS A 12 6.75 -1.11 6.53
C CYS A 12 7.67 -0.79 7.70
N ARG A 13 7.63 -1.62 8.74
CA ARG A 13 8.61 -1.63 9.82
C ARG A 13 8.83 -3.06 10.30
N ASP A 14 10.01 -3.61 10.06
CA ASP A 14 10.36 -5.00 10.39
C ASP A 14 9.43 -6.03 9.70
N GLU A 15 9.14 -5.80 8.41
CA GLU A 15 8.20 -6.60 7.61
C GLU A 15 8.89 -7.40 6.48
N GLY A 16 10.23 -7.47 6.46
CA GLY A 16 11.01 -8.16 5.43
C GLY A 16 10.46 -9.56 5.07
N PRO A 17 10.15 -10.43 6.05
CA PRO A 17 9.59 -11.76 5.79
C PRO A 17 8.19 -11.77 5.15
N ALA A 18 7.39 -10.72 5.34
CA ALA A 18 6.02 -10.62 4.82
C ALA A 18 5.97 -10.08 3.38
N LEU A 19 6.96 -9.28 2.99
CA LEU A 19 7.01 -8.63 1.68
C LEU A 19 6.87 -9.59 0.49
N PRO A 20 7.52 -10.76 0.42
CA PRO A 20 7.37 -11.65 -0.73
C PRO A 20 5.90 -12.04 -1.02
N ALA A 21 5.14 -12.39 0.01
CA ALA A 21 3.73 -12.77 -0.13
C ALA A 21 2.81 -11.58 -0.50
N LEU A 22 3.20 -10.36 -0.10
CA LEU A 22 2.55 -9.15 -0.59
C LEU A 22 2.87 -8.90 -2.07
N PHE A 23 4.13 -9.02 -2.47
CA PHE A 23 4.58 -8.78 -3.84
C PHE A 23 3.99 -9.80 -4.83
N GLU A 24 3.76 -11.05 -4.44
CA GLU A 24 3.01 -12.02 -5.26
C GLU A 24 1.61 -11.53 -5.68
N ARG A 25 1.00 -10.65 -4.88
CA ARG A 25 -0.29 -10.03 -5.17
C ARG A 25 -0.14 -8.68 -5.87
N LEU A 26 0.84 -7.87 -5.48
CA LEU A 26 1.13 -6.57 -6.12
C LEU A 26 1.58 -6.73 -7.57
N ASP A 27 2.34 -7.79 -7.90
CA ASP A 27 2.81 -8.08 -9.26
C ASP A 27 1.67 -8.42 -10.24
N ARG A 28 0.47 -8.70 -9.72
CA ARG A 28 -0.75 -8.93 -10.52
C ARG A 28 -1.46 -7.62 -10.87
N LEU A 29 -1.05 -6.50 -10.28
CA LEU A 29 -1.60 -5.20 -10.62
C LEU A 29 -1.22 -4.82 -12.05
N PRO A 30 -2.04 -4.01 -12.73
CA PRO A 30 -1.66 -3.45 -14.02
C PRO A 30 -0.34 -2.66 -13.93
N ARG A 31 0.41 -2.60 -15.05
CA ARG A 31 1.76 -2.01 -15.09
C ARG A 31 1.83 -0.51 -14.82
N ASP A 32 0.69 0.17 -14.76
CA ASP A 32 0.58 1.59 -14.43
C ASP A 32 0.63 1.85 -12.91
N PHE A 33 0.73 0.81 -12.08
CA PHE A 33 1.05 0.91 -10.66
C PHE A 33 2.56 0.78 -10.43
N ARG A 34 3.10 1.66 -9.57
CA ARG A 34 4.48 1.56 -9.06
C ARG A 34 4.45 1.46 -7.54
N ILE A 35 5.21 0.52 -6.99
CA ILE A 35 5.22 0.25 -5.55
C ILE A 35 6.33 1.06 -4.87
N LEU A 36 5.95 1.84 -3.86
CA LEU A 36 6.82 2.58 -2.96
C LEU A 36 6.74 1.92 -1.58
N VAL A 37 7.76 1.14 -1.22
CA VAL A 37 7.90 0.66 0.16
C VAL A 37 8.56 1.74 0.98
N VAL A 38 7.89 2.18 2.05
CA VAL A 38 8.45 3.15 2.99
C VAL A 38 8.95 2.40 4.21
N ASP A 39 10.27 2.22 4.27
CA ASP A 39 10.96 1.64 5.42
C ASP A 39 10.99 2.65 6.58
N ASN A 40 10.18 2.39 7.61
CA ASN A 40 9.94 3.29 8.73
C ASN A 40 10.81 2.95 9.96
N GLY A 41 12.12 2.89 9.72
CA GLY A 41 13.11 2.60 10.75
C GLY A 41 13.13 1.13 11.16
N SER A 42 13.11 0.22 10.17
CA SER A 42 13.30 -1.21 10.42
C SER A 42 14.70 -1.49 10.97
N SER A 43 14.79 -2.49 11.83
CA SER A 43 16.03 -3.08 12.35
C SER A 43 16.43 -4.36 11.60
N ASP A 44 15.54 -4.92 10.79
CA ASP A 44 15.79 -6.08 9.93
C ASP A 44 16.22 -5.68 8.49
N ASP A 45 16.16 -6.63 7.55
CA ASP A 45 16.51 -6.44 6.14
C ASP A 45 15.34 -6.00 5.25
N THR A 46 14.24 -5.48 5.82
CA THR A 46 13.03 -5.01 5.09
C THR A 46 13.37 -4.19 3.84
N ALA A 47 14.22 -3.18 3.98
CA ALA A 47 14.61 -2.30 2.88
C ALA A 47 15.41 -3.03 1.79
N ALA A 48 16.19 -4.05 2.13
CA ALA A 48 16.95 -4.83 1.16
C ALA A 48 16.02 -5.78 0.39
N VAL A 49 15.12 -6.47 1.10
CA VAL A 49 14.10 -7.35 0.52
C VAL A 49 13.20 -6.58 -0.43
N ALA A 50 12.69 -5.41 -0.02
CA ALA A 50 11.84 -4.56 -0.86
C ALA A 50 12.51 -4.18 -2.19
N ARG A 51 13.79 -3.76 -2.16
CA ARG A 51 14.55 -3.46 -3.39
C ARG A 51 14.71 -4.70 -4.27
N GLY A 52 14.99 -5.86 -3.68
CA GLY A 52 15.11 -7.13 -4.38
C GLY A 52 13.83 -7.54 -5.11
N LEU A 53 12.67 -7.13 -4.60
CA LEU A 53 11.35 -7.37 -5.19
C LEU A 53 10.94 -6.29 -6.22
N GLY A 54 11.82 -5.32 -6.51
CA GLY A 54 11.56 -4.28 -7.52
C GLY A 54 10.83 -3.05 -6.99
N ALA A 55 10.67 -2.90 -5.66
CA ALA A 55 10.10 -1.71 -5.06
C ALA A 55 11.03 -0.50 -5.18
N VAL A 56 10.46 0.69 -5.29
CA VAL A 56 11.15 1.91 -4.89
C VAL A 56 11.13 1.96 -3.36
N VAL A 57 12.29 2.09 -2.73
CA VAL A 57 12.38 2.19 -1.27
C VAL A 57 12.61 3.62 -0.84
N VAL A 58 11.71 4.12 -0.02
CA VAL A 58 11.80 5.41 0.69
C VAL A 58 12.16 5.12 2.14
N HIS A 59 13.12 5.83 2.70
CA HIS A 59 13.50 5.67 4.10
C HIS A 59 12.92 6.81 4.94
N GLU A 60 12.23 6.47 6.02
CA GLU A 60 11.68 7.42 6.98
C GLU A 60 12.18 7.08 8.40
N PRO A 61 13.16 7.84 8.94
CA PRO A 61 13.77 7.53 10.23
C PRO A 61 12.85 7.80 11.43
N LEU A 62 11.83 8.65 11.31
CA LEU A 62 10.86 8.92 12.37
C LEU A 62 9.80 7.82 12.41
N ALA A 63 9.90 6.94 13.40
CA ALA A 63 8.91 5.89 13.63
C ALA A 63 7.48 6.46 13.78
N GLY A 64 6.56 5.90 13.01
CA GLY A 64 5.14 6.23 13.03
C GLY A 64 4.49 6.02 11.67
N TYR A 65 3.34 5.32 11.66
CA TYR A 65 2.59 5.06 10.43
C TYR A 65 2.31 6.33 9.61
N GLY A 66 1.88 7.40 10.27
CA GLY A 66 1.62 8.68 9.60
C GLY A 66 2.87 9.32 9.00
N ALA A 67 4.03 9.17 9.66
CA ALA A 67 5.30 9.67 9.13
C ALA A 67 5.70 8.88 7.87
N ALA A 68 5.58 7.55 7.90
CA ALA A 68 5.84 6.69 6.76
C ALA A 68 4.92 7.01 5.56
N VAL A 69 3.61 7.11 5.80
CA VAL A 69 2.65 7.49 4.74
C VAL A 69 2.98 8.87 4.18
N HIS A 70 3.28 9.85 5.03
CA HIS A 70 3.64 11.20 4.60
C HIS A 70 4.92 11.22 3.76
N ALA A 71 5.96 10.51 4.17
CA ALA A 71 7.20 10.37 3.40
C ALA A 71 6.94 9.72 2.03
N GLY A 72 6.09 8.70 1.98
CA GLY A 72 5.65 8.08 0.73
C GLY A 72 4.91 9.06 -0.18
N VAL A 73 4.01 9.89 0.36
CA VAL A 73 3.27 10.90 -0.41
C VAL A 73 4.22 11.95 -0.98
N LEU A 74 5.22 12.39 -0.21
CA LEU A 74 6.23 13.35 -0.68
C LEU A 74 7.16 12.77 -1.75
N ALA A 75 7.42 11.45 -1.70
CA ALA A 75 8.25 10.75 -2.67
C ALA A 75 7.50 10.34 -3.95
N ALA A 76 6.16 10.28 -3.88
CA ALA A 76 5.33 9.91 -5.01
C ALA A 76 5.46 10.94 -6.15
N THR A 77 5.52 10.45 -7.38
CA THR A 77 5.61 11.28 -8.59
C THR A 77 4.50 10.97 -9.59
N ALA A 78 3.70 9.92 -9.34
CA ALA A 78 2.56 9.59 -10.16
C ALA A 78 1.39 10.57 -9.93
N PRO A 79 0.48 10.73 -10.91
CA PRO A 79 -0.72 11.57 -10.76
C PRO A 79 -1.66 11.10 -9.64
N LEU A 80 -1.68 9.79 -9.35
CA LEU A 80 -2.48 9.20 -8.30
C LEU A 80 -1.60 8.57 -7.22
N VAL A 81 -2.06 8.65 -5.98
CA VAL A 81 -1.41 8.00 -4.83
C VAL A 81 -2.43 7.09 -4.15
N ALA A 82 -2.01 5.85 -3.89
CA ALA A 82 -2.74 4.88 -3.09
C ALA A 82 -1.91 4.52 -1.86
N VAL A 83 -2.59 4.10 -0.79
CA VAL A 83 -1.94 3.60 0.43
C VAL A 83 -2.55 2.24 0.75
N ILE A 84 -1.71 1.25 1.06
CA ILE A 84 -2.13 -0.08 1.51
C ILE A 84 -1.14 -0.59 2.55
N ASP A 85 -1.66 -1.28 3.57
CA ASP A 85 -0.83 -1.87 4.62
C ASP A 85 -0.13 -3.15 4.11
N GLY A 86 1.09 -3.40 4.59
CA GLY A 86 1.92 -4.54 4.19
C GLY A 86 1.52 -5.89 4.79
N ASP A 87 0.65 -5.89 5.82
CA ASP A 87 0.26 -7.07 6.61
C ASP A 87 -0.66 -8.08 5.87
N GLY A 88 -1.09 -7.72 4.66
CA GLY A 88 -1.96 -8.55 3.83
C GLY A 88 -3.42 -8.61 4.25
N SER A 89 -3.86 -7.78 5.21
CA SER A 89 -5.26 -7.67 5.62
C SER A 89 -6.19 -7.10 4.53
N LEU A 90 -5.61 -6.48 3.50
CA LEU A 90 -6.29 -5.97 2.32
C LEU A 90 -5.79 -6.70 1.07
N ASP A 91 -6.69 -6.91 0.11
CA ASP A 91 -6.35 -7.44 -1.21
C ASP A 91 -5.93 -6.27 -2.12
N PRO A 92 -4.66 -6.21 -2.60
CA PRO A 92 -4.22 -5.15 -3.49
C PRO A 92 -5.05 -5.04 -4.78
N ALA A 93 -5.69 -6.13 -5.24
CA ALA A 93 -6.55 -6.09 -6.42
C ALA A 93 -7.71 -5.09 -6.29
N GLU A 94 -8.13 -4.75 -5.07
CA GLU A 94 -9.16 -3.72 -4.85
C GLU A 94 -8.68 -2.30 -5.23
N LEU A 95 -7.37 -2.05 -5.29
CA LEU A 95 -6.81 -0.75 -5.70
C LEU A 95 -7.20 -0.37 -7.13
N VAL A 96 -7.39 -1.35 -8.02
CA VAL A 96 -7.81 -1.13 -9.41
C VAL A 96 -9.17 -0.41 -9.44
N GLY A 97 -10.16 -0.92 -8.70
CA GLY A 97 -11.49 -0.32 -8.65
C GLY A 97 -11.52 1.04 -7.95
N LEU A 98 -10.63 1.27 -6.97
CA LEU A 98 -10.50 2.57 -6.31
C LEU A 98 -9.88 3.61 -7.25
N ARG A 99 -8.80 3.25 -7.96
CA ARG A 99 -8.17 4.07 -9.00
C ARG A 99 -9.18 4.47 -10.08
N ASP A 100 -9.94 3.50 -10.59
CA ASP A 100 -10.90 3.74 -11.67
C ASP A 100 -12.01 4.72 -11.27
N ARG A 101 -12.44 4.70 -9.99
CA ARG A 101 -13.39 5.69 -9.48
C ARG A 101 -12.82 7.11 -9.42
N VAL A 102 -11.54 7.24 -9.07
CA VAL A 102 -10.86 8.54 -9.09
C VAL A 102 -10.70 9.05 -10.52
N LEU A 103 -10.31 8.18 -11.46
CA LEU A 103 -10.25 8.50 -12.89
C LEU A 103 -11.63 8.89 -13.47
N ALA A 104 -12.72 8.33 -12.94
CA ALA A 104 -14.09 8.69 -13.31
C ALA A 104 -14.58 10.04 -12.71
N GLY A 105 -13.73 10.76 -11.97
CA GLY A 105 -14.02 12.11 -11.47
C GLY A 105 -14.22 12.21 -9.96
N ALA A 106 -14.07 11.13 -9.20
CA ALA A 106 -14.05 11.24 -7.74
C ALA A 106 -12.75 11.90 -7.27
N THR A 107 -12.82 12.81 -6.30
CA THR A 107 -11.62 13.42 -5.70
C THR A 107 -10.82 12.42 -4.86
N MET A 108 -11.50 11.47 -4.23
CA MET A 108 -10.88 10.43 -3.40
C MET A 108 -11.79 9.19 -3.35
N ALA A 109 -11.18 8.01 -3.31
CA ALA A 109 -11.88 6.74 -3.12
C ALA A 109 -11.30 6.02 -1.90
N VAL A 110 -12.17 5.43 -1.06
CA VAL A 110 -11.77 4.78 0.19
C VAL A 110 -12.30 3.34 0.22
N GLY A 111 -11.42 2.39 0.54
CA GLY A 111 -11.79 1.00 0.82
C GLY A 111 -12.55 0.89 2.13
N ARG A 112 -13.64 0.12 2.14
CA ARG A 112 -14.45 -0.12 3.35
C ARG A 112 -14.70 -1.60 3.54
N ARG A 113 -14.34 -2.12 4.71
CA ARG A 113 -14.69 -3.49 5.13
C ARG A 113 -16.20 -3.65 5.24
N ARG A 114 -16.76 -4.70 4.63
CA ARG A 114 -18.19 -5.05 4.72
C ARG A 114 -18.35 -6.47 5.28
N PRO A 115 -19.17 -6.67 6.32
CA PRO A 115 -19.40 -8.00 6.88
C PRO A 115 -20.13 -8.86 5.83
N LYS A 116 -19.63 -10.09 5.62
CA LYS A 116 -20.19 -11.03 4.65
C LYS A 116 -21.19 -12.01 5.26
N SER A 117 -21.20 -12.14 6.58
CA SER A 117 -22.12 -12.99 7.34
C SER A 117 -22.41 -12.39 8.71
N ALA A 118 -23.50 -12.88 9.33
CA ALA A 118 -23.84 -12.50 10.70
C ALA A 118 -22.75 -12.96 11.68
N GLY A 119 -22.42 -12.13 12.66
CA GLY A 119 -21.49 -12.48 13.73
C GLY A 119 -20.03 -12.07 13.51
N VAL A 120 -19.63 -11.72 12.27
CA VAL A 120 -18.23 -11.42 11.91
C VAL A 120 -17.67 -10.20 12.66
N TRP A 121 -18.50 -9.19 12.90
CA TRP A 121 -18.10 -8.04 13.69
C TRP A 121 -18.38 -8.28 15.18
N PRO A 122 -17.48 -7.84 16.08
CA PRO A 122 -17.77 -7.84 17.50
C PRO A 122 -18.98 -6.94 17.77
N TRP A 123 -19.73 -7.23 18.83
CA TRP A 123 -21.03 -6.58 19.10
C TRP A 123 -20.95 -5.03 19.13
N HIS A 124 -19.83 -4.46 19.60
CA HIS A 124 -19.60 -3.01 19.66
C HIS A 124 -19.25 -2.38 18.30
N ALA A 125 -18.94 -3.19 17.28
CA ALA A 125 -18.66 -2.74 15.92
C ALA A 125 -19.82 -3.03 14.94
N ARG A 126 -20.93 -3.60 15.42
CA ARG A 126 -22.17 -3.79 14.66
C ARG A 126 -22.98 -2.49 14.76
N ALA A 127 -22.73 -1.55 13.85
CA ALA A 127 -23.59 -0.37 13.67
C ALA A 127 -24.97 -0.78 13.16
#